data_AF-A0A8T0FW48-F1
#
_entry.id   AF-A0A8T0FW48-F1
#
_cell.length_a   1.000
_cell.length_b   1.000
_cell.length_c   1.000
_cell.angle_alpha   90.00
_cell.angle_beta   90.00
_cell.angle_gamma   90.00
#
_symmetry.space_group_name_H-M   'P 1'
#
loop_
_entity.id
_entity.type
_entity.pdbx_description
1 polymer ?
#
loop_
_entity_poly.entity_id
_entity_poly.type
_entity_poly.pdbx_seq_one_letter_code
_entity_poly.pdbx_strand_id
1 'polypeptide(L)'
;MTPIIFAILQVCNAIFTKVNFLYTFDFKLNRHWMEILLFMKTLLTNSVYPTWTNLIIQVYCQFCHRISTTISDFVTEIDSCSPQKFTISKQADILKRESRAHQAVLCIQSIFSVTSFLVCTAHFCASITVLTALIVPQNDSSYITACAFGLYFLNSSGGLLACLWIAGGPSKNANKFKESFERKIRERKLYLEKTNRRCCVESLNGLSDYTLSGCDIIYFRRNSILALSGTLLTYTFLLIGWK
;
A
#
# COMPACT_ATOMS: atom_id res chain seq x y z
N MET A 1 -4.42 -13.77 -2.28
CA MET A 1 -4.96 -14.72 -3.27
C MET A 1 -4.08 -15.96 -3.24
N THR A 2 -4.64 -17.17 -3.12
CA THR A 2 -3.86 -18.40 -2.86
C THR A 2 -3.12 -18.88 -4.12
N PRO A 3 -1.81 -19.19 -4.03
CA PRO A 3 -1.00 -19.63 -5.18
C PRO A 3 -1.51 -20.94 -5.79
N ILE A 4 -2.20 -21.74 -4.98
CA ILE A 4 -2.87 -22.98 -5.36
C ILE A 4 -3.98 -22.73 -6.39
N ILE A 5 -4.79 -21.67 -6.25
CA ILE A 5 -5.89 -21.39 -7.19
C ILE A 5 -5.34 -21.05 -8.57
N PHE A 6 -4.28 -20.23 -8.65
CA PHE A 6 -3.63 -19.91 -9.91
C PHE A 6 -2.90 -21.10 -10.53
N ALA A 7 -2.25 -21.94 -9.70
CA ALA A 7 -1.62 -23.17 -10.17
C ALA A 7 -2.65 -24.14 -10.77
N ILE A 8 -3.79 -24.32 -10.12
CA ILE A 8 -4.89 -25.14 -10.63
C ILE A 8 -5.45 -24.56 -11.93
N LEU A 9 -5.73 -23.25 -11.98
CA LEU A 9 -6.27 -22.60 -13.19
C LEU A 9 -5.34 -22.72 -14.40
N GLN A 10 -4.03 -22.56 -14.21
CA GLN A 10 -3.07 -22.72 -15.31
C GLN A 10 -2.91 -24.18 -15.75
N VAL A 11 -2.90 -25.14 -14.82
CA VAL A 11 -2.87 -26.57 -15.17
C VAL A 11 -4.14 -26.97 -15.90
N CYS A 12 -5.32 -26.53 -15.43
CA CYS A 12 -6.58 -26.72 -16.14
C CYS A 12 -6.51 -26.11 -17.55
N ASN A 13 -6.05 -24.87 -17.69
CA ASN A 13 -5.92 -24.23 -19.00
C ASN A 13 -4.98 -25.02 -19.93
N ALA A 14 -3.83 -25.50 -19.44
CA ALA A 14 -2.89 -26.33 -20.21
C ALA A 14 -3.49 -27.68 -20.64
N ILE A 15 -4.31 -28.30 -19.78
CA ILE A 15 -5.05 -29.53 -20.10
C ILE A 15 -6.12 -29.26 -21.18
N PHE A 16 -6.85 -28.15 -21.07
CA PHE A 16 -7.94 -27.81 -21.99
C PHE A 16 -7.47 -27.27 -23.34
N THR A 17 -6.31 -26.60 -23.41
CA THR A 17 -5.83 -25.95 -24.65
C THR A 17 -5.00 -26.86 -25.56
N LYS A 18 -4.81 -28.16 -25.24
CA LYS A 18 -3.96 -29.10 -26.01
C LYS A 18 -2.69 -28.40 -26.52
N VAL A 19 -1.91 -27.80 -25.62
CA VAL A 19 -0.66 -27.15 -26.01
C VAL A 19 0.22 -28.18 -26.69
N ASN A 20 0.51 -27.98 -27.99
CA ASN A 20 1.44 -28.81 -28.74
C ASN A 20 2.76 -28.85 -27.97
N PHE A 21 3.04 -30.05 -27.47
CA PHE A 21 4.09 -30.36 -26.52
C PHE A 21 5.46 -30.14 -27.17
N LEU A 22 5.97 -28.91 -27.06
CA LEU A 22 7.28 -28.53 -27.58
C LEU A 22 8.37 -28.93 -26.59
N TYR A 23 9.32 -29.71 -27.12
CA TYR A 23 10.61 -30.09 -26.56
C TYR A 23 11.16 -29.01 -25.61
N THR A 24 11.26 -29.35 -24.33
CA THR A 24 12.11 -28.61 -23.39
C THR A 24 13.41 -29.37 -23.28
N PHE A 25 14.51 -28.77 -23.74
CA PHE A 25 15.88 -29.30 -23.69
C PHE A 25 16.16 -30.57 -24.51
N ASP A 26 15.56 -30.75 -25.69
CA ASP A 26 15.78 -31.94 -26.55
C ASP A 26 15.47 -33.32 -25.89
N PHE A 27 14.93 -33.33 -24.67
CA PHE A 27 14.52 -34.54 -23.97
C PHE A 27 13.03 -34.81 -24.17
N LYS A 28 12.71 -36.03 -24.62
CA LYS A 28 11.33 -36.51 -24.73
C LYS A 28 10.79 -36.88 -23.34
N LEU A 29 10.33 -35.88 -22.59
CA LEU A 29 9.69 -36.08 -21.29
C LEU A 29 8.29 -36.70 -21.45
N ASN A 30 7.95 -37.64 -20.56
CA ASN A 30 6.60 -38.18 -20.48
C ASN A 30 5.62 -37.08 -20.02
N ARG A 31 4.38 -37.14 -20.49
CA ARG A 31 3.33 -36.12 -20.24
C ARG A 31 3.15 -35.80 -18.75
N HIS A 32 3.13 -36.83 -17.90
CA HIS A 32 2.99 -36.66 -16.45
C HIS A 32 4.13 -35.85 -15.82
N TRP A 33 5.37 -36.08 -16.24
CA TRP A 33 6.51 -35.32 -15.73
C TRP A 33 6.44 -33.86 -16.13
N MET A 34 5.98 -33.57 -17.34
CA MET A 34 5.82 -32.19 -17.80
C MET A 34 4.69 -31.46 -17.07
N GLU A 35 3.58 -32.14 -16.79
CA GLU A 35 2.47 -31.59 -15.96
C GLU A 35 2.96 -31.27 -14.54
N ILE A 36 3.74 -32.16 -13.92
CA ILE A 36 4.35 -31.94 -12.59
C ILE A 36 5.31 -30.74 -12.62
N LEU A 37 6.22 -30.68 -13.61
CA LEU A 37 7.17 -29.57 -13.73
C LEU A 37 6.47 -28.23 -13.97
N LEU A 38 5.42 -28.20 -14.78
CA LEU A 38 4.60 -27.01 -15.00
C LEU A 38 3.91 -26.57 -13.71
N PHE A 39 3.30 -27.51 -12.98
CA PHE A 39 2.68 -27.23 -11.69
C PHE A 39 3.69 -26.67 -10.69
N MET A 40 4.86 -27.29 -10.55
CA MET A 40 5.93 -26.83 -9.65
C MET A 40 6.42 -25.43 -10.01
N LYS A 41 6.67 -25.17 -11.31
CA LYS A 41 7.06 -23.85 -11.80
C LYS A 41 6.00 -22.79 -11.49
N THR A 42 4.73 -23.09 -11.76
CA THR A 42 3.63 -22.16 -11.51
C THR A 42 3.41 -21.93 -10.02
N LEU A 43 3.53 -22.96 -9.19
CA LEU A 43 3.41 -22.86 -7.73
C LEU A 43 4.54 -22.01 -7.14
N LEU A 44 5.79 -22.23 -7.56
CA LEU A 44 6.94 -21.44 -7.12
C LEU A 44 6.80 -19.97 -7.54
N THR A 45 6.46 -19.74 -8.81
CA THR A 45 6.26 -18.38 -9.34
C THR A 45 5.16 -17.65 -8.56
N ASN A 46 4.01 -18.30 -8.35
CA ASN A 46 2.88 -17.71 -7.62
C ASN A 46 3.10 -17.54 -6.12
N SER A 47 3.96 -18.37 -5.53
CA SER A 47 4.38 -18.23 -4.14
C SER A 47 5.22 -16.96 -3.96
N VAL A 48 6.14 -16.68 -4.88
CA VAL A 48 6.95 -15.45 -4.86
C VAL A 48 6.09 -14.23 -5.19
N TYR A 49 5.41 -14.25 -6.33
CA TYR A 49 4.45 -13.21 -6.73
C TYR A 49 3.18 -13.84 -7.28
N PRO A 50 1.99 -13.55 -6.72
CA PRO A 50 1.72 -12.42 -5.83
C PRO A 50 1.68 -12.74 -4.33
N THR A 51 1.90 -14.00 -3.91
CA THR A 51 1.58 -14.42 -2.53
C THR A 51 2.48 -13.74 -1.49
N TRP A 52 3.80 -13.88 -1.61
CA TRP A 52 4.73 -13.29 -0.65
C TRP A 52 4.71 -11.76 -0.69
N THR A 53 4.62 -11.16 -1.87
CA THR A 53 4.53 -9.69 -2.00
C THR A 53 3.27 -9.12 -1.34
N ASN A 54 2.13 -9.80 -1.48
CA ASN A 54 0.90 -9.41 -0.79
C ASN A 54 1.03 -9.52 0.75
N LEU A 55 1.71 -10.56 1.26
CA LEU A 55 1.95 -10.71 2.70
C LEU A 55 2.81 -9.56 3.23
N ILE A 56 3.87 -9.19 2.52
CA ILE A 56 4.71 -8.04 2.87
C ILE A 56 3.88 -6.75 2.91
N ILE A 57 3.08 -6.47 1.88
CA ILE A 57 2.19 -5.30 1.88
C ILE A 57 1.24 -5.35 3.06
N GLN A 58 0.65 -6.51 3.35
CA GLN A 58 -0.31 -6.64 4.44
C GLN A 58 0.34 -6.29 5.78
N VAL A 59 1.54 -6.81 6.05
CA VAL A 59 2.30 -6.48 7.26
C VAL A 59 2.62 -4.98 7.32
N TYR A 60 3.12 -4.41 6.23
CA TYR A 60 3.41 -2.97 6.15
C TYR A 60 2.16 -2.11 6.39
N CYS A 61 1.04 -2.43 5.74
CA CYS A 61 -0.24 -1.77 5.91
C CYS A 61 -0.76 -1.89 7.35
N GLN A 62 -0.58 -3.03 8.01
CA GLN A 62 -0.99 -3.20 9.41
C GLN A 62 -0.22 -2.27 10.34
N PHE A 63 1.09 -2.13 10.15
CA PHE A 63 1.89 -1.17 10.92
C PHE A 63 1.45 0.27 10.67
N CYS A 64 1.27 0.66 9.40
CA CYS A 64 0.79 1.99 9.04
C CYS A 64 -0.61 2.28 9.61
N HIS A 65 -1.51 1.31 9.55
CA HIS A 65 -2.86 1.43 10.07
C HIS A 65 -2.86 1.64 11.58
N ARG A 66 -2.09 0.84 12.34
CA ARG A 66 -1.96 1.00 13.79
C ARG A 66 -1.51 2.40 14.18
N ILE A 67 -0.49 2.92 13.53
CA ILE A 67 -0.02 4.29 13.77
C ILE A 67 -1.08 5.32 13.41
N SER A 68 -1.73 5.16 12.25
CA SER A 68 -2.81 6.04 11.83
C SER A 68 -3.92 6.11 12.89
N THR A 69 -4.30 4.97 13.47
CA THR A 69 -5.30 4.89 14.54
C THR A 69 -4.79 5.57 15.81
N THR A 70 -3.57 5.28 16.25
CA THR A 70 -2.97 5.93 17.43
C THR A 70 -2.95 7.46 17.30
N ILE A 71 -2.57 7.99 16.14
CA ILE A 71 -2.60 9.45 15.91
C ILE A 71 -4.05 9.96 15.94
N SER A 72 -4.99 9.23 15.34
CA SER A 72 -6.41 9.58 15.40
C SER A 72 -6.96 9.62 16.82
N ASP A 73 -6.49 8.72 17.70
CA ASP A 73 -6.89 8.70 19.10
C ASP A 73 -6.36 9.95 19.85
N PHE A 74 -5.19 10.46 19.48
CA PHE A 74 -4.72 11.75 20.00
C PHE A 74 -5.64 12.90 19.57
N VAL A 75 -6.10 12.89 18.31
CA VAL A 75 -7.05 13.90 17.80
C VAL A 75 -8.35 13.87 18.61
N THR A 76 -8.94 12.70 18.82
CA THR A 76 -10.19 12.57 19.58
C THR A 76 -10.01 12.95 21.05
N GLU A 77 -8.87 12.60 21.67
CA GLU A 77 -8.52 13.01 23.03
C GLU A 77 -8.41 14.54 23.15
N ILE A 78 -7.76 15.20 22.18
CA ILE A 78 -7.64 16.66 22.15
C ILE A 78 -9.01 17.30 21.98
N ASP A 79 -9.77 16.86 20.98
CA ASP A 79 -11.04 17.49 20.62
C ASP A 79 -12.08 17.38 21.76
N SER A 80 -12.11 16.25 22.47
CA SER A 80 -12.99 16.01 23.62
C SER A 80 -12.54 16.74 24.91
N CYS A 81 -11.29 17.20 24.98
CA CYS A 81 -10.77 17.90 26.16
C CYS A 81 -11.33 19.33 26.24
N SER A 82 -11.79 19.75 27.42
CA SER A 82 -12.15 21.16 27.63
C SER A 82 -10.88 22.04 27.68
N PRO A 83 -10.98 23.34 27.30
CA PRO A 83 -9.82 24.25 27.37
C PRO A 83 -9.19 24.36 28.76
N GLN A 84 -10.00 24.18 29.82
CA GLN A 84 -9.57 24.16 31.22
C GLN A 84 -8.70 22.95 31.56
N LYS A 85 -9.09 21.77 31.06
CA LYS A 85 -8.40 20.50 31.31
C LYS A 85 -7.15 20.32 30.42
N PHE A 86 -7.01 21.12 29.37
CA PHE A 86 -5.89 21.06 28.44
C PHE A 86 -4.62 21.76 28.98
N THR A 87 -4.19 21.38 30.18
CA THR A 87 -3.07 21.98 30.91
C THR A 87 -1.71 21.81 30.22
N ILE A 88 -0.67 22.51 30.69
CA ILE A 88 0.69 22.36 30.14
C ILE A 88 1.20 20.92 30.34
N SER A 89 0.91 20.31 31.49
CA SER A 89 1.23 18.90 31.73
C SER A 89 0.51 17.96 30.75
N LYS A 90 -0.76 18.23 30.43
CA LYS A 90 -1.52 17.45 29.45
C LYS A 90 -0.97 17.60 28.04
N GLN A 91 -0.58 18.82 27.66
CA GLN A 91 0.08 19.10 26.38
C GLN A 91 1.40 18.34 26.26
N ALA A 92 2.26 18.43 27.28
CA ALA A 92 3.54 17.72 27.31
C ALA A 92 3.38 16.20 27.24
N ASP A 93 2.37 15.64 27.91
CA ASP A 93 2.05 14.21 27.84
C ASP A 93 1.61 13.78 26.44
N ILE A 94 0.71 14.54 25.80
CA ILE A 94 0.26 14.26 24.42
C ILE A 94 1.42 14.37 23.44
N LEU A 95 2.25 15.41 23.53
CA LEU A 95 3.43 15.59 22.67
C LEU A 95 4.47 14.48 22.88
N LYS A 96 4.66 14.02 24.12
CA LYS A 96 5.55 12.88 24.41
C LYS A 96 5.04 11.58 23.76
N ARG A 97 3.73 11.35 23.78
CA ARG A 97 3.11 10.19 23.12
C ARG A 97 3.15 10.30 21.60
N GLU A 98 2.95 11.50 21.05
CA GLU A 98 3.10 11.80 19.63
C GLU A 98 4.54 11.56 19.15
N SER A 99 5.54 12.04 19.88
CA SER A 99 6.96 11.81 19.55
C SER A 99 7.32 10.33 19.46
N ARG A 100 6.74 9.48 20.32
CA ARG A 100 6.90 8.02 20.24
C ARG A 100 6.26 7.42 19.00
N ALA A 101 5.09 7.92 18.61
CA ALA A 101 4.44 7.52 17.36
C ALA A 101 5.28 7.93 16.14
N HIS A 102 5.88 9.12 16.17
CA HIS A 102 6.82 9.56 15.14
C HIS A 102 8.04 8.64 15.03
N GLN A 103 8.67 8.29 16.15
CA GLN A 103 9.78 7.34 16.18
C GLN A 103 9.39 5.97 15.59
N ALA A 104 8.17 5.49 15.86
CA ALA A 104 7.67 4.26 15.26
C ALA A 104 7.52 4.38 13.73
N VAL A 105 7.08 5.53 13.22
CA VAL A 105 7.04 5.80 11.77
C VAL A 105 8.44 5.77 11.16
N LEU A 106 9.42 6.42 11.78
CA LEU A 106 10.81 6.39 11.31
C LEU A 106 11.38 4.97 11.29
N CYS A 107 11.05 4.16 12.30
CA CYS A 107 11.43 2.76 12.35
C CYS A 107 10.82 1.96 11.19
N ILE A 108 9.51 2.07 10.96
CA ILE A 108 8.83 1.42 9.83
C ILE A 108 9.42 1.87 8.50
N GLN A 109 9.65 3.17 8.33
CA GLN A 109 10.26 3.75 7.14
C GLN A 109 11.63 3.12 6.89
N SER A 110 12.49 3.00 7.91
CA SER A 110 13.82 2.40 7.77
C SER A 110 13.79 0.93 7.36
N ILE A 111 12.81 0.15 7.85
CA ILE A 111 12.70 -1.29 7.57
C ILE A 111 12.06 -1.54 6.20
N PHE A 112 11.03 -0.76 5.86
CA PHE A 112 10.18 -1.04 4.70
C PHE A 112 10.40 -0.12 3.51
N SER A 113 11.27 0.90 3.58
CA SER A 113 11.47 1.84 2.46
C SER A 113 11.81 1.12 1.14
N VAL A 114 12.86 0.29 1.14
CA VAL A 114 13.27 -0.48 -0.05
C VAL A 114 12.22 -1.52 -0.44
N THR A 115 11.73 -2.27 0.56
CA THR A 115 10.81 -3.38 0.32
C THR A 115 9.47 -2.89 -0.24
N SER A 116 8.91 -1.82 0.33
CA SER A 116 7.66 -1.19 -0.13
C SER A 116 7.82 -0.60 -1.53
N PHE A 117 8.96 0.02 -1.84
CA PHE A 117 9.28 0.47 -3.19
C PHE A 117 9.27 -0.68 -4.20
N LEU A 118 10.05 -1.74 -3.95
CA LEU A 118 10.15 -2.89 -4.86
C LEU A 118 8.80 -3.58 -5.07
N VAL A 119 8.04 -3.76 -3.99
CA VAL A 119 6.73 -4.40 -4.06
C VAL A 119 5.72 -3.53 -4.81
N CYS A 120 5.70 -2.21 -4.58
CA CYS A 120 4.84 -1.31 -5.33
C CYS A 120 5.18 -1.28 -6.83
N THR A 121 6.47 -1.26 -7.17
CA THR A 121 6.94 -1.36 -8.55
C THR A 121 6.53 -2.69 -9.18
N ALA A 122 6.68 -3.82 -8.47
CA ALA A 122 6.26 -5.12 -8.96
C ALA A 122 4.74 -5.17 -9.26
N HIS A 123 3.92 -4.65 -8.35
CA HIS A 123 2.47 -4.55 -8.58
C HIS A 123 2.12 -3.63 -9.74
N PHE A 124 2.79 -2.49 -9.87
CA PHE A 124 2.57 -1.55 -10.97
C PHE A 124 2.93 -2.16 -12.33
N CYS A 125 4.11 -2.77 -12.45
CA CYS A 125 4.54 -3.47 -13.65
C CYS A 125 3.57 -4.60 -14.01
N ALA A 126 3.20 -5.44 -13.04
CA ALA A 126 2.25 -6.53 -13.27
C ALA A 126 0.89 -6.00 -13.74
N SER A 127 0.39 -4.91 -13.16
CA SER A 127 -0.87 -4.30 -13.59
C SER A 127 -0.81 -3.78 -15.02
N ILE A 128 0.28 -3.12 -15.44
CA ILE A 128 0.45 -2.69 -16.83
C ILE A 128 0.52 -3.90 -17.77
N THR A 129 1.38 -4.88 -17.47
CA THR A 129 1.55 -6.07 -18.32
C THR A 129 0.22 -6.80 -18.55
N VAL A 130 -0.54 -7.02 -17.48
CA VAL A 130 -1.83 -7.72 -17.57
C VAL A 130 -2.87 -6.87 -18.29
N LEU A 131 -2.92 -5.56 -18.04
CA LEU A 131 -3.87 -4.69 -18.72
C LEU A 131 -3.58 -4.59 -20.22
N THR A 132 -2.32 -4.46 -20.62
CA THR A 132 -1.92 -4.53 -22.03
C THR A 132 -2.30 -5.88 -22.66
N ALA A 133 -2.07 -7.00 -21.97
CA ALA A 133 -2.44 -8.32 -22.45
C ALA A 133 -3.96 -8.51 -22.64
N LEU A 134 -4.78 -7.83 -21.82
CA LEU A 134 -6.24 -7.83 -21.92
C LEU A 134 -6.78 -6.98 -23.08
N ILE A 135 -6.08 -5.89 -23.43
CA ILE A 135 -6.55 -4.96 -24.48
C ILE A 135 -6.07 -5.40 -25.87
N VAL A 136 -4.88 -5.98 -25.97
CA VAL A 136 -4.36 -6.48 -27.25
C VAL A 136 -5.22 -7.66 -27.73
N PRO A 137 -5.76 -7.64 -28.96
CA PRO A 137 -6.58 -8.74 -29.48
C PRO A 137 -5.80 -10.05 -29.45
N GLN A 138 -6.30 -11.03 -28.69
CA GLN A 138 -5.79 -12.39 -28.69
C GLN A 138 -6.70 -13.23 -29.60
N ASN A 139 -6.18 -13.71 -30.73
CA ASN A 139 -6.99 -14.47 -31.69
C ASN A 139 -7.59 -15.77 -31.12
N ASP A 140 -7.07 -16.29 -29.99
CA ASP A 140 -7.48 -17.58 -29.40
C ASP A 140 -7.50 -17.61 -27.85
N SER A 141 -7.80 -16.49 -27.15
CA SER A 141 -7.85 -16.53 -25.68
C SER A 141 -9.11 -17.23 -25.15
N SER A 142 -8.93 -18.35 -24.45
CA SER A 142 -10.04 -19.02 -23.73
C SER A 142 -10.62 -18.11 -22.63
N TYR A 143 -11.92 -18.25 -22.34
CA TYR A 143 -12.58 -17.55 -21.23
C TYR A 143 -11.83 -17.71 -19.89
N ILE A 144 -11.29 -18.91 -19.65
CA ILE A 144 -10.49 -19.23 -18.44
C ILE A 144 -9.23 -18.35 -18.36
N THR A 145 -8.57 -18.07 -19.50
CA THR A 145 -7.39 -17.21 -19.57
C THR A 145 -7.74 -15.76 -19.25
N ALA A 146 -8.85 -15.26 -19.80
CA ALA A 146 -9.33 -13.91 -19.52
C ALA A 146 -9.68 -13.72 -18.03
N CYS A 147 -10.37 -14.70 -17.42
CA CYS A 147 -10.65 -14.68 -15.98
C CYS A 147 -9.38 -14.67 -15.13
N ALA A 148 -8.38 -15.48 -15.49
CA ALA A 148 -7.10 -15.51 -14.78
C ALA A 148 -6.40 -14.15 -14.84
N PHE A 149 -6.35 -13.51 -16.02
CA PHE A 149 -5.80 -12.16 -16.17
C PHE A 149 -6.58 -11.12 -15.37
N GLY A 150 -7.91 -11.15 -15.40
CA GLY A 150 -8.73 -10.25 -14.58
C GLY A 150 -8.40 -10.37 -13.08
N LEU A 151 -8.26 -11.59 -12.56
CA LEU A 151 -7.90 -11.81 -11.16
C LEU A 151 -6.47 -11.32 -10.83
N TYR A 152 -5.49 -11.54 -11.72
CA TYR A 152 -4.14 -10.99 -11.54
C TYR A 152 -4.14 -9.47 -11.52
N PHE A 153 -4.92 -8.83 -12.40
CA PHE A 153 -5.05 -7.38 -12.45
C PHE A 153 -5.65 -6.84 -11.14
N LEU A 154 -6.77 -7.42 -10.69
CA LEU A 154 -7.43 -7.03 -9.44
C LEU A 154 -6.53 -7.23 -8.22
N ASN A 155 -5.80 -8.34 -8.16
CA ASN A 155 -4.83 -8.57 -7.10
C ASN A 155 -3.72 -7.50 -7.10
N SER A 156 -3.16 -7.21 -8.28
CA SER A 156 -2.02 -6.30 -8.39
C SER A 156 -2.40 -4.84 -8.12
N SER A 157 -3.47 -4.38 -8.77
CA SER A 157 -4.02 -3.04 -8.58
C SER A 157 -4.59 -2.85 -7.17
N GLY A 158 -5.28 -3.86 -6.64
CA GLY A 158 -5.83 -3.86 -5.29
C GLY A 158 -4.74 -3.78 -4.22
N GLY A 159 -3.65 -4.55 -4.36
CA GLY A 159 -2.51 -4.49 -3.44
C GLY A 159 -1.84 -3.11 -3.42
N LEU A 160 -1.65 -2.52 -4.60
CA LEU A 160 -1.07 -1.19 -4.74
C LEU A 160 -1.98 -0.09 -4.19
N LEU A 161 -3.29 -0.17 -4.46
CA LEU A 161 -4.29 0.75 -3.92
C LEU A 161 -4.36 0.67 -2.40
N ALA A 162 -4.41 -0.54 -1.85
CA ALA A 162 -4.43 -0.76 -0.40
C ALA A 162 -3.17 -0.17 0.26
N CYS A 163 -2.00 -0.40 -0.34
CA CYS A 163 -0.73 0.16 0.13
C CYS A 163 -0.78 1.69 0.17
N LEU A 164 -1.10 2.35 -0.96
CA LEU A 164 -1.17 3.81 -1.04
C LEU A 164 -2.22 4.41 -0.10
N TRP A 165 -3.37 3.76 0.05
CA TRP A 165 -4.46 4.26 0.88
C TRP A 165 -4.14 4.18 2.38
N ILE A 166 -3.63 3.03 2.82
CA ILE A 166 -3.37 2.74 4.23
C ILE A 166 -2.06 3.40 4.67
N ALA A 167 -0.99 3.31 3.88
CA ALA A 167 0.29 3.98 4.18
C ALA A 167 0.18 5.51 4.09
N GLY A 168 -0.79 6.03 3.32
CA GLY A 168 -1.15 7.46 3.34
C GLY A 168 -2.01 7.89 4.55
N GLY A 169 -2.40 6.97 5.44
CA GLY A 169 -3.18 7.25 6.64
C GLY A 169 -2.43 8.08 7.70
N PRO A 170 -1.22 7.66 8.13
CA PRO A 170 -0.42 8.39 9.11
C PRO A 170 -0.20 9.86 8.77
N SER A 171 0.20 10.17 7.52
CA SER A 171 0.43 11.55 7.07
C SER A 171 -0.82 12.42 7.16
N LYS A 172 -1.97 11.89 6.74
CA LYS A 172 -3.27 12.58 6.83
C LYS A 172 -3.68 12.84 8.29
N ASN A 173 -3.52 11.84 9.15
CA ASN A 173 -3.94 11.96 10.55
C ASN A 173 -2.98 12.86 11.34
N ALA A 174 -1.70 12.92 11.00
CA ALA A 174 -0.75 13.85 11.59
C ALA A 174 -1.12 15.31 11.31
N ASN A 175 -1.53 15.64 10.07
CA ASN A 175 -2.03 16.97 9.74
C ASN A 175 -3.26 17.35 10.57
N LYS A 176 -4.20 16.42 10.73
CA LYS A 176 -5.37 16.62 11.60
C LYS A 176 -4.97 16.82 13.06
N PHE A 177 -4.00 16.07 13.56
CA PHE A 177 -3.47 16.25 14.90
C PHE A 177 -2.90 17.65 15.09
N LYS A 178 -2.07 18.13 14.16
CA LYS A 178 -1.55 19.50 14.19
C LYS A 178 -2.66 20.54 14.24
N GLU A 179 -3.65 20.41 13.35
CA GLU A 179 -4.80 21.32 13.29
C GLU A 179 -5.61 21.32 14.60
N SER A 180 -5.95 20.14 15.14
CA SER A 180 -6.71 20.01 16.40
C SER A 180 -5.93 20.51 17.60
N PHE A 181 -4.62 20.22 17.67
CA PHE A 181 -3.76 20.67 18.76
C PHE A 181 -3.60 22.20 18.76
N GLU A 182 -3.32 22.80 17.59
CA GLU A 182 -3.25 24.26 17.43
C GLU A 182 -4.57 24.94 17.77
N ARG A 183 -5.69 24.38 17.28
CA ARG A 183 -7.03 24.87 17.58
C ARG A 183 -7.30 24.87 19.09
N LYS A 184 -6.98 23.77 19.78
CA LYS A 184 -7.20 23.67 21.23
C LYS A 184 -6.30 24.60 22.03
N ILE A 185 -5.06 24.84 21.58
CA ILE A 185 -4.18 25.86 22.18
C ILE A 185 -4.80 27.26 22.07
N ARG A 186 -5.34 27.62 20.89
CA ARG A 186 -6.03 28.92 20.70
C ARG A 186 -7.24 29.05 21.62
N GLU A 187 -8.09 28.02 21.71
CA GLU A 187 -9.25 27.99 22.63
C GLU A 187 -8.82 28.20 24.09
N ARG A 188 -7.72 27.56 24.52
CA ARG A 188 -7.19 27.72 25.87
C ARG A 188 -6.64 29.11 26.14
N LYS A 189 -5.96 29.72 25.17
CA LYS A 189 -5.46 31.10 25.30
C LYS A 189 -6.61 32.08 25.55
N LEU A 190 -7.68 32.00 24.76
CA LEU A 190 -8.88 32.82 24.92
C LEU A 190 -9.55 32.61 26.30
N TYR A 191 -9.60 31.35 26.77
CA TYR A 191 -10.13 31.04 28.10
C TYR A 191 -9.29 31.66 29.23
N LEU A 192 -7.96 31.62 29.12
CA LEU A 192 -7.05 32.17 30.13
C LEU A 192 -7.05 33.70 30.15
N GLU A 193 -7.15 34.35 28.99
CA GLU A 193 -7.34 35.80 28.88
C GLU A 193 -8.64 36.23 29.57
N LYS A 194 -9.75 35.51 29.32
CA LYS A 194 -11.04 35.75 29.99
C LYS A 194 -10.99 35.54 31.51
N THR A 195 -10.09 34.68 32.00
CA THR A 195 -9.93 34.38 33.43
C THR A 195 -8.75 35.10 34.08
N ASN A 196 -8.16 36.08 33.40
CA ASN A 196 -7.03 36.90 33.85
C ASN A 196 -5.82 36.07 34.36
N ARG A 197 -5.55 34.92 33.72
CA ARG A 197 -4.41 34.06 34.03
C ARG A 197 -3.36 34.18 32.92
N ARG A 198 -2.08 34.38 33.30
CA ARG A 198 -0.98 34.40 32.32
C ARG A 198 -0.86 33.06 31.60
N CYS A 199 -0.76 33.12 30.29
CA CYS A 199 -0.57 31.97 29.42
C CYS A 199 0.89 31.94 28.95
N CYS A 200 1.65 30.90 29.31
CA CYS A 200 2.93 30.60 28.69
C CYS A 200 2.65 29.50 27.66
N VAL A 201 2.69 29.84 26.37
CA VAL A 201 2.54 28.89 25.28
C VAL A 201 3.74 29.08 24.37
N GLU A 202 4.66 28.13 24.42
CA GLU A 202 5.68 28.00 23.39
C GLU A 202 5.04 27.52 22.09
N SER A 203 5.52 28.07 20.97
CA SER A 203 4.99 27.78 19.65
C SER A 203 5.29 26.34 19.22
N LEU A 204 4.35 25.76 18.49
CA LEU A 204 4.35 24.39 17.93
C LEU A 204 5.33 24.18 16.76
N ASN A 205 6.38 24.99 16.64
CA ASN A 205 7.27 24.97 15.48
C ASN A 205 8.06 23.66 15.29
N GLY A 206 7.90 22.66 16.15
CA GLY A 206 8.57 21.35 16.09
C GLY A 206 7.66 20.15 15.80
N LEU A 207 6.42 20.35 15.34
CA LEU A 207 5.51 19.25 15.02
C LEU A 207 6.02 18.43 13.84
N SER A 208 6.13 17.12 14.06
CA SER A 208 6.86 16.22 13.15
C SER A 208 6.08 15.94 11.86
N ASP A 209 6.75 15.96 10.71
CA ASP A 209 6.14 15.59 9.43
C ASP A 209 6.17 14.07 9.26
N TYR A 210 4.98 13.48 9.13
CA TYR A 210 4.81 12.04 8.98
C TYR A 210 4.74 11.69 7.50
N THR A 211 5.86 11.69 6.79
CA THR A 211 5.92 11.25 5.39
C THR A 211 6.56 9.88 5.28
N LEU A 212 5.75 8.87 4.94
CA LEU A 212 6.23 7.56 4.51
C LEU A 212 6.56 7.60 3.02
N SER A 213 7.70 7.01 2.65
CA SER A 213 8.19 6.95 1.27
C SER A 213 8.79 5.57 0.94
N GLY A 214 8.69 5.16 -0.32
CA GLY A 214 9.50 4.07 -0.86
C GLY A 214 10.75 4.66 -1.48
N CYS A 215 11.90 4.47 -0.83
CA CYS A 215 13.22 5.00 -1.25
C CYS A 215 13.24 6.52 -1.51
N ASP A 216 12.37 7.31 -0.86
CA ASP A 216 12.18 8.76 -1.14
C ASP A 216 11.79 9.11 -2.58
N ILE A 217 11.44 8.09 -3.37
CA ILE A 217 10.99 8.21 -4.77
C ILE A 217 9.46 8.16 -4.80
N ILE A 218 8.85 7.19 -4.10
CA ILE A 218 7.40 7.02 -4.08
C ILE A 218 6.86 7.52 -2.74
N TYR A 219 6.17 8.65 -2.75
CA TYR A 219 5.50 9.16 -1.55
C TYR A 219 4.12 8.51 -1.41
N PHE A 220 3.91 7.80 -0.29
CA PHE A 220 2.65 7.15 0.02
C PHE A 220 1.62 8.20 0.47
N ARG A 221 0.92 8.79 -0.50
CA ARG A 221 -0.19 9.73 -0.29
C ARG A 221 -1.42 9.27 -1.05
N ARG A 222 -2.61 9.57 -0.53
CA ARG A 222 -3.87 9.24 -1.21
C ARG A 222 -4.00 9.95 -2.56
N ASN A 223 -3.45 11.16 -2.70
CA ASN A 223 -3.46 11.90 -3.95
C ASN A 223 -2.61 11.19 -5.04
N SER A 224 -1.63 10.37 -4.65
CA SER A 224 -0.80 9.58 -5.57
C SER A 224 -1.60 8.49 -6.30
N ILE A 225 -2.81 8.13 -5.81
CA ILE A 225 -3.68 7.14 -6.45
C ILE A 225 -4.15 7.63 -7.83
N LEU A 226 -4.54 8.90 -7.94
CA LEU A 226 -4.98 9.51 -9.19
C LEU A 226 -3.83 9.58 -10.21
N ALA A 227 -2.64 10.00 -9.74
CA ALA A 227 -1.44 10.00 -10.55
C ALA A 227 -1.14 8.59 -11.07
N LEU A 228 -1.16 7.59 -10.19
CA LEU A 228 -0.92 6.19 -10.53
C LEU A 228 -1.90 5.66 -11.58
N SER A 229 -3.21 5.91 -11.41
CA SER A 229 -4.23 5.49 -12.38
C SER A 229 -4.01 6.15 -13.75
N GLY A 230 -3.65 7.43 -13.77
CA GLY A 230 -3.29 8.14 -14.99
C GLY A 230 -2.07 7.52 -15.67
N THR A 231 -0.99 7.30 -14.91
CA THR A 231 0.26 6.71 -15.41
C THR A 231 0.04 5.29 -15.96
N LEU A 232 -0.77 4.48 -15.27
CA LEU A 232 -1.14 3.13 -15.70
C LEU A 232 -1.88 3.15 -17.05
N LEU A 233 -2.84 4.06 -17.22
CA LEU A 233 -3.54 4.26 -18.49
C LEU A 233 -2.58 4.73 -19.59
N THR A 234 -1.77 5.75 -19.33
CA THR A 234 -0.82 6.31 -20.30
C THR A 234 0.16 5.26 -20.82
N TYR A 235 0.81 4.50 -19.95
CA TYR A 235 1.75 3.46 -20.38
C TYR A 235 1.05 2.32 -21.11
N THR A 236 -0.16 1.96 -20.68
CA THR A 236 -0.95 0.93 -21.38
C THR A 236 -1.25 1.37 -22.81
N PHE A 237 -1.73 2.60 -23.02
CA PHE A 237 -1.99 3.15 -24.35
C PHE A 237 -0.73 3.29 -25.18
N LEU A 238 0.39 3.71 -24.57
CA LEU A 238 1.68 3.81 -25.27
C LEU A 238 2.14 2.45 -25.78
N LEU A 239 2.03 1.39 -24.96
CA LEU A 239 2.39 0.03 -25.37
C LEU A 239 1.48 -0.52 -26.48
N ILE A 240 0.20 -0.13 -26.49
CA ILE A 240 -0.72 -0.50 -27.57
C ILE A 240 -0.39 0.26 -28.85
N GLY A 241 -0.13 1.57 -28.76
CA GLY A 241 0.17 2.42 -29.91
C GLY A 241 1.54 2.19 -30.53
N TRP A 242 2.43 1.44 -29.86
CA TRP A 242 3.71 1.01 -30.42
C TRP A 242 3.61 -0.27 -31.27
N LYS A 243 2.44 -0.90 -31.31
CA LYS A 243 2.13 -2.08 -32.13
C LYS A 243 1.43 -1.68 -33.42
#